data_AF-A0A534WA24-F1
#
_entry.id   AF-A0A534WA24-F1
#
_cell.length_a   1.000
_cell.length_b   1.000
_cell.length_c   1.000
_cell.angle_alpha   90.00
_cell.angle_beta   90.00
_cell.angle_gamma   90.00
#
_symmetry.space_group_name_H-M   'P 1'
#
loop_
_entity.id
_entity.type
_entity.pdbx_description
1 polymer ?
#
loop_
_entity_poly.entity_id
_entity_poly.type
_entity_poly.pdbx_seq_one_letter_code
_entity_poly.pdbx_strand_id
1 'polypeptide(L)'
;MTRLRFRVDHRASGSRARAARFHTLHGEVLTPVFMPVGTQATVRGLSAEDLEAAGSTVLLANAYHLLLRPGPEVFARLGGIHQLMHWGGSVLTDSGGFQVFSLAGDRAITEQGAVFRSYVDGTRILLSPERSIAVQQAIGGDIMMAMDQCIASTADHASAAAAMHLTQRWAARSLAARGDSPRALFGIVQGACFEDLRRESAEALTRLPFDGFAIGGL
;
A
#
# COMPACT_ATOMS: atom_id res chain seq x y z
N MET A 1 -8.58 -2.24 19.47
CA MET A 1 -9.76 -2.31 18.58
C MET A 1 -9.26 -2.45 17.15
N THR A 2 -9.85 -3.34 16.33
CA THR A 2 -9.46 -3.52 14.92
C THR A 2 -9.87 -2.29 14.10
N ARG A 3 -8.97 -1.72 13.28
CA ARG A 3 -9.26 -0.48 12.53
C ARG A 3 -10.30 -0.65 11.42
N LEU A 4 -10.46 -1.86 10.90
CA LEU A 4 -11.35 -2.13 9.75
C LEU A 4 -12.68 -2.84 10.07
N ARG A 5 -12.86 -3.42 11.26
CA ARG A 5 -14.07 -4.21 11.63
C ARG A 5 -14.49 -5.20 10.52
N PHE A 6 -13.53 -5.94 9.96
CA PHE A 6 -13.77 -6.87 8.85
C PHE A 6 -14.69 -8.03 9.28
N ARG A 7 -15.72 -8.32 8.48
CA ARG A 7 -16.70 -9.38 8.71
C ARG A 7 -16.95 -10.17 7.43
N VAL A 8 -16.85 -11.49 7.51
CA VAL A 8 -17.28 -12.39 6.44
C VAL A 8 -18.79 -12.60 6.56
N ASP A 9 -19.54 -12.23 5.53
CA ASP A 9 -21.00 -12.40 5.48
C ASP A 9 -21.36 -13.77 4.91
N HIS A 10 -20.70 -14.18 3.82
CA HIS A 10 -20.94 -15.45 3.16
C HIS A 10 -19.66 -16.11 2.64
N ARG A 11 -19.70 -17.45 2.57
CA ARG A 11 -18.69 -18.30 1.93
C ARG A 11 -19.38 -19.16 0.90
N ALA A 12 -18.85 -19.19 -0.33
CA ALA A 12 -19.42 -20.02 -1.38
C ALA A 12 -19.05 -21.50 -1.13
N SER A 13 -20.06 -22.37 -1.12
CA SER A 13 -19.88 -23.82 -0.95
C SER A 13 -18.92 -24.38 -2.01
N GLY A 14 -18.05 -25.31 -1.60
CA GLY A 14 -17.07 -25.95 -2.50
C GLY A 14 -15.91 -25.05 -2.97
N SER A 15 -15.73 -23.86 -2.39
CA SER A 15 -14.63 -22.94 -2.77
C SER A 15 -14.03 -22.20 -1.57
N ARG A 16 -12.96 -21.42 -1.82
CA ARG A 16 -12.38 -20.48 -0.84
C ARG A 16 -12.92 -19.05 -0.98
N ALA A 17 -13.92 -18.82 -1.83
CA ALA A 17 -14.46 -17.48 -2.08
C ALA A 17 -15.27 -16.96 -0.89
N ARG A 18 -15.18 -15.66 -0.64
CA ARG A 18 -15.81 -14.97 0.49
C ARG A 18 -16.46 -13.69 -0.02
N ALA A 19 -17.69 -13.44 0.40
CA ALA A 19 -18.29 -12.12 0.39
C ALA A 19 -18.19 -11.55 1.81
N ALA A 20 -17.61 -10.37 1.94
CA ALA A 20 -17.31 -9.77 3.24
C ALA A 20 -17.45 -8.25 3.17
N ARG A 21 -17.54 -7.61 4.33
CA ARG A 21 -17.57 -6.15 4.48
C ARG A 21 -16.52 -5.70 5.48
N PHE A 22 -16.04 -4.47 5.32
CA PHE A 22 -15.24 -3.78 6.33
C PHE A 22 -15.56 -2.29 6.32
N HIS A 23 -15.21 -1.61 7.41
CA HIS A 23 -15.45 -0.17 7.59
C HIS A 23 -14.12 0.54 7.66
N THR A 24 -13.93 1.55 6.82
CA THR A 24 -12.81 2.49 6.89
C THR A 24 -13.20 3.72 7.68
N LEU A 25 -12.38 4.78 7.62
CA LEU A 25 -12.73 6.08 8.18
C LEU A 25 -13.77 6.80 7.31
N HIS A 26 -13.91 6.41 6.04
CA HIS A 26 -14.78 7.05 5.05
C HIS A 26 -15.96 6.18 4.59
N GLY A 27 -16.17 4.99 5.17
CA GLY A 27 -17.41 4.24 4.97
C GLY A 27 -17.26 2.72 4.90
N GLU A 28 -18.35 2.06 4.53
CA GLU A 28 -18.37 0.62 4.31
C GLU A 28 -17.78 0.28 2.93
N VAL A 29 -16.99 -0.80 2.88
CA VAL A 29 -16.49 -1.41 1.65
C VAL A 29 -16.93 -2.86 1.63
N LEU A 30 -17.65 -3.25 0.58
CA LEU A 30 -18.00 -4.63 0.29
C LEU A 30 -16.85 -5.30 -0.46
N THR A 31 -16.67 -6.61 -0.28
CA THR A 31 -15.66 -7.41 -0.96
C THR A 31 -16.31 -8.68 -1.55
N PRO A 32 -15.83 -9.20 -2.70
CA PRO A 32 -14.66 -8.77 -3.47
C PRO A 32 -14.83 -7.38 -4.10
N VAL A 33 -13.74 -6.61 -4.19
CA VAL A 33 -13.76 -5.25 -4.74
C VAL A 33 -12.56 -5.02 -5.63
N PHE A 34 -12.79 -4.28 -6.71
CA PHE A 34 -11.75 -3.75 -7.58
C PHE A 34 -11.50 -2.29 -7.20
N MET A 35 -10.23 -1.89 -7.10
CA MET A 35 -9.83 -0.52 -6.74
C MET A 35 -9.28 0.19 -7.98
N PRO A 36 -10.02 1.15 -8.58
CA PRO A 36 -9.47 2.00 -9.63
C PRO A 36 -8.23 2.74 -9.14
N VAL A 37 -7.22 2.86 -9.99
CA VAL A 37 -5.92 3.43 -9.64
C VAL A 37 -5.84 4.90 -10.00
N GLY A 38 -5.61 5.74 -9.00
CA GLY A 38 -5.30 7.15 -9.12
C GLY A 38 -3.80 7.43 -8.95
N THR A 39 -3.15 7.90 -10.02
CA THR A 39 -1.69 8.14 -10.01
C THR A 39 -1.32 9.49 -9.40
N GLN A 40 -2.09 10.55 -9.67
CA GLN A 40 -1.80 11.92 -9.25
C GLN A 40 -3.02 12.55 -8.56
N ALA A 41 -3.59 11.82 -7.60
CA ALA A 41 -4.87 12.17 -6.96
C ALA A 41 -6.00 12.36 -8.01
N THR A 42 -6.02 11.49 -9.01
CA THR A 42 -7.08 11.42 -10.02
C THR A 42 -7.01 10.08 -10.73
N VAL A 43 -8.16 9.48 -11.04
CA VAL A 43 -8.27 8.36 -11.97
C VAL A 43 -8.36 8.96 -13.37
N ARG A 44 -7.41 8.61 -14.24
CA ARG A 44 -7.25 9.28 -15.53
C ARG A 44 -8.51 9.15 -16.39
N GLY A 45 -9.11 10.31 -16.71
CA GLY A 45 -10.24 10.41 -17.63
C GLY A 45 -11.62 10.24 -16.98
N LEU A 46 -11.71 10.14 -15.66
CA LEU A 46 -12.96 10.03 -14.91
C LEU A 46 -13.01 11.09 -13.80
N SER A 47 -14.19 11.68 -13.60
CA SER A 47 -14.45 12.52 -12.42
C SER A 47 -14.75 11.66 -11.18
N ALA A 48 -14.88 12.30 -10.02
CA ALA A 48 -15.33 11.60 -8.81
C ALA A 48 -16.76 11.06 -8.99
N GLU A 49 -17.64 11.84 -9.61
CA GLU A 49 -19.02 11.47 -9.90
C GLU A 49 -19.10 10.26 -10.86
N ASP A 50 -18.23 10.18 -11.87
CA ASP A 50 -18.16 9.01 -12.76
C ASP A 50 -17.78 7.74 -11.99
N LEU A 51 -16.85 7.84 -11.04
CA LEU A 51 -16.40 6.72 -10.20
C LEU A 51 -17.51 6.26 -9.25
N GLU A 52 -18.24 7.21 -8.66
CA GLU A 52 -19.41 6.93 -7.82
C GLU A 52 -20.53 6.27 -8.62
N ALA A 53 -20.84 6.80 -9.81
CA ALA A 53 -21.84 6.24 -10.72
C ALA A 53 -21.48 4.82 -11.19
N ALA A 54 -20.18 4.53 -11.34
CA ALA A 54 -19.67 3.19 -11.63
C ALA A 54 -19.70 2.23 -10.42
N GLY A 55 -20.10 2.71 -9.23
CA GLY A 55 -20.20 1.90 -8.01
C GLY A 55 -18.87 1.68 -7.29
N SER A 56 -17.85 2.52 -7.56
CA SER A 56 -16.59 2.45 -6.83
C SER A 56 -16.78 2.91 -5.38
N THR A 57 -16.28 2.14 -4.41
CA THR A 57 -16.33 2.52 -2.98
C THR A 57 -14.95 2.75 -2.38
N VAL A 58 -13.90 2.29 -3.08
CA VAL A 58 -12.51 2.41 -2.67
C VAL A 58 -11.62 2.61 -3.89
N LEU A 59 -10.69 3.56 -3.78
CA LEU A 59 -9.67 3.85 -4.80
C LEU A 59 -8.28 3.46 -4.29
N LEU A 60 -7.35 3.19 -5.21
CA LEU A 60 -5.93 3.07 -4.90
C LEU A 60 -5.21 4.34 -5.32
N ALA A 61 -4.49 4.98 -4.41
CA ALA A 61 -3.64 6.13 -4.68
C ALA A 61 -2.15 5.73 -4.62
N ASN A 62 -1.38 6.20 -5.60
CA ASN A 62 0.04 5.89 -5.70
C ASN A 62 0.90 6.89 -4.89
N ALA A 63 1.38 6.48 -3.72
CA ALA A 63 2.11 7.35 -2.80
C ALA A 63 3.44 7.84 -3.38
N TYR A 64 4.08 7.09 -4.28
CA TYR A 64 5.33 7.50 -4.92
C TYR A 64 5.15 8.79 -5.74
N HIS A 65 4.11 8.87 -6.56
CA HIS A 65 3.87 10.08 -7.34
C HIS A 65 3.43 11.23 -6.46
N LEU A 66 2.58 10.98 -5.46
CA LEU A 66 2.07 12.01 -4.56
C LEU A 66 3.15 12.58 -3.63
N LEU A 67 4.15 11.78 -3.27
CA LEU A 67 5.37 12.23 -2.60
C LEU A 67 6.13 13.27 -3.42
N LEU A 68 6.25 13.04 -4.73
CA LEU A 68 7.03 13.91 -5.62
C LEU A 68 6.23 15.13 -6.08
N ARG A 69 4.93 14.95 -6.33
CA ARG A 69 4.01 16.00 -6.75
C ARG A 69 2.57 15.62 -6.40
N PRO A 70 1.84 16.43 -5.64
CA PRO A 70 2.19 17.79 -5.20
C PRO A 70 3.14 17.84 -3.98
N GLY A 71 3.45 16.69 -3.39
CA GLY A 71 4.22 16.59 -2.15
C GLY A 71 3.33 16.50 -0.91
N PRO A 72 3.81 15.87 0.18
CA PRO A 72 3.02 15.63 1.40
C PRO A 72 2.50 16.91 2.05
N GLU A 73 3.22 18.03 1.93
CA GLU A 73 2.84 19.30 2.57
C GLU A 73 1.58 19.92 1.97
N VAL A 74 1.29 19.64 0.71
CA VAL A 74 0.05 20.10 0.07
C VAL A 74 -1.14 19.34 0.65
N PHE A 75 -1.03 18.02 0.86
CA PHE A 75 -2.09 17.25 1.49
C PHE A 75 -2.32 17.68 2.94
N ALA A 76 -1.24 17.93 3.70
CA ALA A 76 -1.35 18.43 5.07
C ALA A 76 -2.09 19.77 5.14
N ARG A 77 -1.89 20.66 4.16
CA ARG A 77 -2.56 21.98 4.09
C ARG A 77 -4.01 21.90 3.60
N LEU A 78 -4.32 21.00 2.67
CA LEU A 78 -5.65 20.87 2.07
C LEU A 78 -6.61 19.97 2.86
N GLY A 79 -6.12 19.28 3.90
CA GLY A 79 -6.93 18.37 4.70
C GLY A 79 -7.01 16.94 4.13
N GLY A 80 -6.01 16.53 3.34
CA GLY A 80 -5.87 15.18 2.82
C GLY A 80 -6.31 14.99 1.37
N ILE A 81 -6.13 13.77 0.88
CA ILE A 81 -6.35 13.39 -0.52
C ILE A 81 -7.81 13.46 -0.93
N HIS A 82 -8.74 13.15 -0.02
CA HIS A 82 -10.18 13.20 -0.28
C HIS A 82 -10.64 14.60 -0.71
N GLN A 83 -10.13 15.65 -0.04
CA GLN A 83 -10.42 17.05 -0.40
C GLN A 83 -9.84 17.42 -1.76
N LEU A 84 -8.62 16.97 -2.05
CA LEU A 84 -7.98 17.23 -3.34
C LEU A 84 -8.70 16.53 -4.51
N MET A 85 -9.19 15.31 -4.28
CA MET A 85 -9.89 14.49 -5.27
C MET A 85 -11.37 14.79 -5.41
N HIS A 86 -11.95 15.54 -4.46
CA HIS A 86 -13.39 15.63 -4.27
C HIS A 86 -14.05 14.24 -4.15
N TRP A 87 -13.41 13.32 -3.42
CA TRP A 87 -13.83 11.92 -3.30
C TRP A 87 -14.32 11.61 -1.89
N GLY A 88 -15.58 11.19 -1.76
CA GLY A 88 -16.19 10.85 -0.47
C GLY A 88 -15.91 9.42 0.01
N GLY A 89 -15.46 8.54 -0.88
CA GLY A 89 -15.22 7.12 -0.57
C GLY A 89 -13.85 6.83 0.06
N SER A 90 -13.55 5.55 0.23
CA SER A 90 -12.29 5.11 0.84
C SER A 90 -11.09 5.25 -0.11
N VAL A 91 -9.90 5.42 0.44
CA VAL A 91 -8.64 5.41 -0.33
C VAL A 91 -7.61 4.48 0.33
N LEU A 92 -7.05 3.56 -0.46
CA LEU A 92 -5.85 2.82 -0.11
C LEU A 92 -4.64 3.51 -0.74
N THR A 93 -3.57 3.74 0.03
CA THR A 93 -2.29 4.23 -0.51
C THR A 93 -1.30 3.09 -0.61
N ASP A 94 -0.64 2.92 -1.75
CA ASP A 94 0.50 2.00 -1.83
C ASP A 94 1.72 2.54 -1.04
N SER A 95 2.76 1.71 -0.90
CA SER A 95 3.96 2.09 -0.13
C SER A 95 4.96 2.94 -0.93
N GLY A 96 4.77 3.03 -2.26
CA GLY A 96 5.72 3.55 -3.24
C GLY A 96 6.89 2.61 -3.59
N GLY A 97 6.99 1.43 -2.94
CA GLY A 97 8.12 0.50 -3.13
C GLY A 97 8.22 -0.08 -4.55
N PHE A 98 7.08 -0.42 -5.16
CA PHE A 98 7.04 -0.98 -6.50
C PHE A 98 7.48 0.01 -7.59
N GLN A 99 7.12 1.29 -7.46
CA GLN A 99 7.49 2.33 -8.42
C GLN A 99 8.98 2.60 -8.33
N VAL A 100 9.55 2.65 -7.11
CA VAL A 100 11.00 2.71 -6.95
C VAL A 100 11.66 1.49 -7.58
N PHE A 101 11.05 0.30 -7.50
CA PHE A 101 11.56 -0.90 -8.17
C PHE A 101 11.52 -0.80 -9.71
N SER A 102 10.46 -0.22 -10.27
CA SER A 102 10.22 -0.17 -11.71
C SER A 102 11.09 0.85 -12.45
N LEU A 103 11.78 1.74 -11.73
CA LEU A 103 12.71 2.71 -12.33
C LEU A 103 14.04 2.02 -12.67
N ALA A 104 14.37 1.96 -13.97
CA ALA A 104 15.65 1.46 -14.44
C ALA A 104 16.79 2.48 -14.17
N GLY A 105 17.91 1.99 -13.63
CA GLY A 105 19.22 2.66 -13.73
C GLY A 105 19.71 3.50 -12.54
N ASP A 106 18.85 3.96 -11.64
CA ASP A 106 19.25 4.96 -10.62
C ASP A 106 18.62 4.71 -9.24
N ARG A 107 18.65 3.44 -8.77
CA ARG A 107 18.16 3.03 -7.45
C ARG A 107 19.16 2.20 -6.65
N ALA A 108 19.16 2.41 -5.34
CA ALA A 108 19.87 1.56 -4.38
C ALA A 108 18.92 1.11 -3.28
N ILE A 109 18.85 -0.19 -3.04
CA ILE A 109 18.10 -0.78 -1.92
C ILE A 109 19.10 -1.10 -0.81
N THR A 110 18.84 -0.60 0.38
CA THR A 110 19.69 -0.79 1.57
C THR A 110 18.83 -1.15 2.77
N GLU A 111 19.41 -1.52 3.90
CA GLU A 111 18.63 -1.74 5.12
C GLU A 111 17.82 -0.49 5.52
N GLN A 112 18.35 0.72 5.29
CA GLN A 112 17.68 1.96 5.68
C GLN A 112 16.41 2.25 4.86
N GLY A 113 16.40 1.89 3.59
CA GLY A 113 15.34 2.22 2.64
C GLY A 113 15.81 2.16 1.19
N ALA A 114 14.95 2.65 0.30
CA ALA A 114 15.22 2.75 -1.12
C ALA A 114 15.66 4.18 -1.47
N VAL A 115 16.83 4.32 -2.07
CA VAL A 115 17.34 5.59 -2.60
C VAL A 115 17.05 5.64 -4.09
N PHE A 116 16.46 6.72 -4.56
CA PHE A 116 16.18 6.95 -5.98
C PHE A 116 16.29 8.42 -6.36
N ARG A 117 16.29 8.70 -7.66
CA ARG A 117 16.24 10.05 -8.21
C ARG A 117 14.81 10.45 -8.57
N SER A 118 14.36 11.60 -8.09
CA SER A 118 13.09 12.22 -8.45
C SER A 118 13.04 12.50 -9.96
N TYR A 119 11.96 12.08 -10.62
CA TYR A 119 11.71 12.42 -12.03
C TYR A 119 11.27 13.88 -12.21
N VAL A 120 10.93 14.58 -11.12
CA VAL A 120 10.42 15.96 -11.17
C VAL A 120 11.56 16.97 -11.29
N ASP A 121 12.62 16.78 -10.52
CA ASP A 121 13.69 17.77 -10.32
C ASP A 121 15.09 17.15 -10.21
N GLY A 122 15.21 15.82 -10.33
CA GLY A 122 16.48 15.13 -10.27
C GLY A 122 17.08 15.01 -8.87
N THR A 123 16.36 15.40 -7.81
CA THR A 123 16.82 15.28 -6.42
C THR A 123 16.94 13.82 -5.99
N ARG A 124 17.94 13.50 -5.17
CA ARG A 124 18.08 12.17 -4.56
C ARG A 124 17.23 12.07 -3.31
N ILE A 125 16.41 11.04 -3.24
CA ILE A 125 15.43 10.80 -2.17
C ILE A 125 15.68 9.43 -1.56
N LEU A 126 15.86 9.38 -0.25
CA LEU A 126 15.76 8.15 0.54
C LEU A 126 14.30 7.99 1.01
N LEU A 127 13.64 6.93 0.56
CA LEU A 127 12.35 6.47 1.05
C LEU A 127 12.59 5.31 2.01
N SER A 128 12.51 5.58 3.31
CA SER A 128 12.54 4.56 4.36
C SER A 128 11.12 4.10 4.73
N PRO A 129 10.96 2.97 5.45
CA PRO A 129 9.68 2.56 6.03
C PRO A 129 8.99 3.68 6.82
N GLU A 130 9.73 4.43 7.63
CA GLU A 130 9.20 5.54 8.44
C GLU A 130 8.72 6.69 7.54
N ARG A 131 9.51 7.06 6.54
CA ARG A 131 9.15 8.12 5.61
C ARG A 131 7.94 7.73 4.76
N SER A 132 7.87 6.48 4.28
CA SER A 132 6.72 5.97 3.53
C SER A 132 5.43 6.08 4.36
N ILE A 133 5.47 5.69 5.63
CA ILE A 133 4.30 5.82 6.52
C ILE A 133 3.96 7.28 6.80
N ALA A 134 4.93 8.14 7.06
CA ALA A 134 4.70 9.57 7.26
C ALA A 134 4.03 10.23 6.04
N VAL A 135 4.47 9.85 4.83
CA VAL A 135 3.87 10.32 3.57
C VAL A 135 2.45 9.82 3.42
N GLN A 136 2.17 8.54 3.66
CA GLN A 136 0.82 7.99 3.58
C GLN A 136 -0.12 8.62 4.63
N GLN A 137 0.38 8.93 5.83
CA GLN A 137 -0.37 9.67 6.84
C GLN A 137 -0.69 11.10 6.40
N ALA A 138 0.26 11.80 5.76
CA ALA A 138 0.06 13.15 5.22
C ALA A 138 -0.93 13.16 4.05
N ILE A 139 -0.83 12.18 3.13
CA ILE A 139 -1.81 11.97 2.06
C ILE A 139 -3.21 11.75 2.66
N GLY A 140 -3.30 11.03 3.77
CA GLY A 140 -4.52 10.96 4.57
C GLY A 140 -5.54 9.92 4.09
N GLY A 141 -5.11 8.90 3.33
CA GLY A 141 -5.94 7.74 2.98
C GLY A 141 -6.40 6.91 4.20
N ASP A 142 -7.21 5.90 3.95
CA ASP A 142 -7.81 5.01 4.96
C ASP A 142 -6.94 3.80 5.29
N ILE A 143 -6.32 3.23 4.26
CA ILE A 143 -5.54 2.01 4.32
C ILE A 143 -4.15 2.30 3.78
N MET A 144 -3.15 2.06 4.61
CA MET A 144 -1.74 2.20 4.26
C MET A 144 -1.15 0.83 3.96
N MET A 145 -0.13 0.82 3.11
CA MET A 145 0.67 -0.37 2.83
C MET A 145 2.04 -0.24 3.50
N ALA A 146 2.48 -1.30 4.17
CA ALA A 146 3.85 -1.36 4.70
C ALA A 146 4.87 -1.30 3.56
N MET A 147 6.05 -0.75 3.83
CA MET A 147 7.11 -0.73 2.84
C MET A 147 7.66 -2.13 2.64
N ASP A 148 7.87 -2.51 1.38
CA ASP A 148 8.38 -3.81 0.97
C ASP A 148 9.45 -3.67 -0.12
N GLN A 149 10.24 -4.73 -0.29
CA GLN A 149 11.11 -4.88 -1.45
C GLN A 149 10.45 -5.85 -2.42
N CYS A 150 9.79 -5.31 -3.44
CA CYS A 150 9.35 -6.11 -4.56
C CYS A 150 10.57 -6.63 -5.34
N ILE A 151 10.50 -7.88 -5.79
CA ILE A 151 11.49 -8.50 -6.68
C ILE A 151 10.76 -9.23 -7.80
N ALA A 152 11.43 -9.45 -8.93
CA ALA A 152 10.85 -10.23 -10.02
C ALA A 152 10.44 -11.62 -9.52
N SER A 153 9.26 -12.10 -9.93
CA SER A 153 8.76 -13.41 -9.54
C SER A 153 9.61 -14.57 -10.08
N THR A 154 10.45 -14.30 -11.08
CA THR A 154 11.43 -15.21 -11.68
C THR A 154 12.85 -15.07 -11.11
N ALA A 155 13.06 -14.26 -10.07
CA ALA A 155 14.37 -14.16 -9.42
C ALA A 155 14.80 -15.50 -8.81
N ASP A 156 16.11 -15.69 -8.64
CA ASP A 156 16.62 -16.87 -7.95
C ASP A 156 16.17 -16.91 -6.48
N HIS A 157 16.18 -18.12 -5.92
CA HIS A 157 15.70 -18.35 -4.55
C HIS A 157 16.43 -17.50 -3.51
N ALA A 158 17.77 -17.38 -3.62
CA ALA A 158 18.56 -16.64 -2.65
C ALA A 158 18.25 -15.13 -2.69
N SER A 159 18.11 -14.56 -3.88
CA SER A 159 17.68 -13.17 -4.05
C SER A 159 16.25 -12.93 -3.53
N ALA A 160 15.34 -13.86 -3.80
CA ALA A 160 13.96 -13.79 -3.29
C ALA A 160 13.90 -13.89 -1.76
N ALA A 161 14.69 -14.78 -1.15
CA ALA A 161 14.80 -14.93 0.29
C ALA A 161 15.34 -13.65 0.95
N ALA A 162 16.41 -13.07 0.38
CA ALA A 162 16.99 -11.83 0.89
C ALA A 162 15.99 -10.65 0.84
N ALA A 163 15.25 -10.50 -0.27
CA ALA A 163 14.23 -9.46 -0.41
C ALA A 163 13.04 -9.67 0.54
N MET A 164 12.63 -10.92 0.75
CA MET A 164 11.61 -11.27 1.73
C MET A 164 12.06 -10.93 3.16
N HIS A 165 13.29 -11.29 3.56
CA HIS A 165 13.81 -10.96 4.89
C HIS A 165 13.93 -9.45 5.10
N LEU A 166 14.36 -8.69 4.08
CA LEU A 166 14.35 -7.22 4.16
C LEU A 166 12.93 -6.68 4.34
N THR A 167 11.97 -7.20 3.56
CA THR A 167 10.55 -6.84 3.66
C THR A 167 10.00 -7.09 5.07
N GLN A 168 10.36 -8.20 5.72
CA GLN A 168 9.92 -8.47 7.10
C GLN A 168 10.44 -7.41 8.09
N ARG A 169 11.72 -7.02 7.99
CA ARG A 169 12.32 -5.98 8.84
C ARG A 169 11.69 -4.60 8.57
N TRP A 170 11.46 -4.27 7.31
CA TRP A 170 10.77 -3.05 6.91
C TRP A 170 9.31 -3.03 7.36
N ALA A 171 8.61 -4.16 7.31
CA ALA A 171 7.24 -4.28 7.80
C ALA A 171 7.14 -3.96 9.30
N ALA A 172 8.07 -4.48 10.12
CA ALA A 172 8.13 -4.15 11.54
C ALA A 172 8.38 -2.65 11.79
N ARG A 173 9.28 -2.03 11.01
CA ARG A 173 9.55 -0.59 11.07
C ARG A 173 8.36 0.26 10.63
N SER A 174 7.68 -0.11 9.55
CA SER A 174 6.44 0.54 9.10
C SER A 174 5.34 0.46 10.17
N LEU A 175 5.21 -0.68 10.83
CA LEU A 175 4.24 -0.85 11.90
C LEU A 175 4.57 0.02 13.11
N ALA A 176 5.85 0.12 13.50
CA ALA A 176 6.28 1.04 14.55
C ALA A 176 6.03 2.51 14.18
N ALA A 177 6.35 2.90 12.94
CA ALA A 177 6.15 4.25 12.43
C ALA A 177 4.67 4.64 12.32
N ARG A 178 3.76 3.67 12.12
CA ARG A 178 2.31 3.92 12.16
C ARG A 178 1.87 4.49 13.50
N GLY A 179 2.47 4.02 14.59
CA GLY A 179 2.04 4.33 15.96
C GLY A 179 0.54 4.13 16.16
N ASP A 180 -0.09 5.13 16.76
CA ASP A 180 -1.53 5.12 17.11
C ASP A 180 -2.44 5.67 16.01
N SER A 181 -1.92 5.89 14.79
CA SER A 181 -2.73 6.36 13.66
C SER A 181 -3.99 5.50 13.51
N PRO A 182 -5.19 6.10 13.33
CA PRO A 182 -6.45 5.36 13.20
C PRO A 182 -6.56 4.61 11.86
N ARG A 183 -5.68 4.91 10.91
CA ARG A 183 -5.62 4.32 9.57
C ARG A 183 -5.11 2.89 9.61
N ALA A 184 -5.74 2.02 8.84
CA ALA A 184 -5.33 0.63 8.74
C ALA A 184 -3.94 0.52 8.11
N LEU A 185 -3.19 -0.52 8.47
CA LEU A 185 -1.91 -0.84 7.82
C LEU A 185 -1.88 -2.30 7.41
N PHE A 186 -1.56 -2.55 6.14
CA PHE A 186 -1.47 -3.89 5.58
C PHE A 186 -0.01 -4.31 5.41
N GLY A 187 0.29 -5.54 5.82
CA GLY A 187 1.56 -6.20 5.53
C GLY A 187 1.55 -6.81 4.12
N ILE A 188 2.72 -6.95 3.50
CA ILE A 188 2.85 -7.48 2.14
C ILE A 188 3.64 -8.78 2.18
N VAL A 189 2.97 -9.90 1.90
CA VAL A 189 3.61 -11.21 1.77
C VAL A 189 4.44 -11.21 0.49
N GLN A 190 5.73 -11.50 0.62
CA GLN A 190 6.70 -11.64 -0.47
C GLN A 190 7.20 -13.10 -0.54
N GLY A 191 8.07 -13.41 -1.50
CA GLY A 191 8.63 -14.76 -1.70
C GLY A 191 8.67 -15.24 -3.14
N ALA A 192 8.37 -14.37 -4.12
CA ALA A 192 8.35 -14.70 -5.54
C ALA A 192 7.48 -15.95 -5.83
N CYS A 193 7.92 -16.83 -6.73
CA CYS A 193 7.25 -18.09 -7.06
C CYS A 193 7.61 -19.27 -6.13
N PHE A 194 8.27 -19.02 -4.98
CA PHE A 194 8.73 -20.07 -4.06
C PHE A 194 7.74 -20.27 -2.89
N GLU A 195 7.15 -21.46 -2.79
CA GLU A 195 6.13 -21.77 -1.77
C GLU A 195 6.68 -21.66 -0.34
N ASP A 196 7.89 -22.17 -0.11
CA ASP A 196 8.58 -22.13 1.18
C ASP A 196 8.80 -20.69 1.66
N LEU A 197 9.25 -19.80 0.78
CA LEU A 197 9.42 -18.38 1.10
C LEU A 197 8.07 -17.68 1.33
N ARG A 198 7.05 -17.99 0.53
CA ARG A 198 5.69 -17.45 0.74
C ARG A 198 5.13 -17.85 2.10
N ARG A 199 5.35 -19.10 2.51
CA ARG A 199 4.95 -19.62 3.82
C ARG A 199 5.69 -18.91 4.95
N GLU A 200 7.01 -18.81 4.87
CA GLU A 200 7.83 -18.11 5.85
C GLU A 200 7.41 -16.64 6.00
N SER A 201 7.20 -15.94 4.88
CA SER A 201 6.72 -14.55 4.85
C SER A 201 5.36 -14.40 5.52
N ALA A 202 4.40 -15.26 5.19
CA ALA A 202 3.07 -15.22 5.78
C ALA A 202 3.10 -15.50 7.29
N GLU A 203 3.86 -16.50 7.74
CA GLU A 203 4.02 -16.83 9.16
C GLU A 203 4.68 -15.69 9.95
N ALA A 204 5.68 -15.02 9.37
CA ALA A 204 6.32 -13.87 10.00
C ALA A 204 5.39 -12.67 10.14
N LEU A 205 4.68 -12.32 9.06
CA LEU A 205 3.81 -11.14 9.04
C LEU A 205 2.55 -11.31 9.89
N THR A 206 1.98 -12.52 9.94
CA THR A 206 0.76 -12.79 10.74
C THR A 206 0.99 -12.77 12.25
N ARG A 207 2.25 -12.82 12.71
CA ARG A 207 2.62 -12.57 14.11
C ARG A 207 2.61 -11.08 14.49
N LEU A 208 2.55 -10.19 13.50
CA LEU A 208 2.53 -8.74 13.69
C LEU A 208 1.08 -8.21 13.62
N PRO A 209 0.72 -7.17 14.40
CA PRO A 209 -0.64 -6.63 14.46
C PRO A 209 -1.00 -5.73 13.26
N PHE A 210 -0.92 -6.27 12.05
CA PHE A 210 -1.46 -5.68 10.83
C PHE A 210 -2.98 -5.84 10.75
N ASP A 211 -3.64 -4.90 10.07
CA ASP A 211 -5.09 -4.89 9.90
C ASP A 211 -5.54 -5.73 8.68
N GLY A 212 -4.59 -6.12 7.82
CA GLY A 212 -4.81 -6.95 6.64
C GLY A 212 -3.48 -7.33 5.97
N PHE A 213 -3.57 -8.19 4.95
CA PHE A 213 -2.40 -8.75 4.27
C PHE A 213 -2.61 -8.73 2.76
N ALA A 214 -1.62 -8.22 2.03
CA ALA A 214 -1.54 -8.28 0.58
C ALA A 214 -0.58 -9.39 0.13
N ILE A 215 -0.77 -9.86 -1.10
CA ILE A 215 0.16 -10.78 -1.77
C ILE A 215 0.91 -9.95 -2.81
N GLY A 216 2.18 -9.63 -2.54
CA GLY A 216 3.03 -8.84 -3.44
C GLY A 216 3.89 -9.70 -4.37
N GLY A 217 4.52 -9.11 -5.39
CA GLY A 217 5.55 -9.76 -6.20
C GLY A 217 5.08 -11.01 -6.97
N LEU A 218 3.88 -10.94 -7.55
CA LEU A 218 3.34 -11.95 -8.47
C LEU A 218 3.67 -11.54 -9.93
#